data_AF-A0A6B3EV57-F1
#
_entry.id   AF-A0A6B3EV57-F1
#
_cell.length_a   1.000
_cell.length_b   1.000
_cell.length_c   1.000
_cell.angle_alpha   90.00
_cell.angle_beta   90.00
_cell.angle_gamma   90.00
#
_symmetry.space_group_name_H-M   'P 1'
#
loop_
_entity.id
_entity.type
_entity.pdbx_description
1 polymer ?
#
loop_
_entity_poly.entity_id
_entity_poly.type
_entity_poly.pdbx_seq_one_letter_code
_entity_poly.pdbx_strand_id
1 'polypeptide(L)'
;QAPVLAFKQRVLDALPPVPGAAERRVLAADVREDWAGPLKEAGFDPSQRTAWLAEGLFLYLPAAAEAQILTDLHTYSTAGSSLAYEIKLGLE
;
A
#
# COMPACT_ATOMS: atom_id res chain seq x y z
N GLN A 1 -13.08 6.91 -8.82
CA GLN A 1 -11.87 6.15 -8.46
C GLN A 1 -10.67 6.73 -9.18
N ALA A 2 -9.47 6.64 -8.57
CA ALA A 2 -8.21 7.00 -9.24
C ALA A 2 -8.01 6.17 -10.54
N PRO A 3 -7.50 6.74 -11.64
CA PRO A 3 -7.47 6.07 -12.95
C PRO A 3 -6.80 4.69 -12.97
N VAL A 4 -5.70 4.52 -12.22
CA VAL A 4 -4.95 3.25 -12.12
C VAL A 4 -5.82 2.14 -11.50
N LEU A 5 -6.51 2.44 -10.41
CA LEU A 5 -7.34 1.48 -9.69
C LEU A 5 -8.59 1.14 -10.50
N ALA A 6 -9.21 2.13 -11.14
CA ALA A 6 -10.38 1.94 -12.00
C ALA A 6 -10.06 1.06 -13.22
N PHE A 7 -8.90 1.28 -13.84
CA PHE A 7 -8.44 0.43 -14.93
C PHE A 7 -8.25 -1.02 -14.47
N LYS A 8 -7.52 -1.24 -13.36
CA LYS A 8 -7.30 -2.59 -12.81
C LYS A 8 -8.61 -3.28 -12.46
N GLN A 9 -9.55 -2.58 -11.82
CA GLN A 9 -10.84 -3.16 -11.46
C GLN A 9 -11.59 -3.66 -12.71
N ARG A 10 -11.67 -2.83 -13.75
CA ARG A 10 -12.33 -3.19 -15.02
C ARG A 10 -11.71 -4.43 -15.68
N VAL A 11 -10.38 -4.56 -15.64
CA VAL A 11 -9.69 -5.73 -16.20
C VAL A 11 -9.98 -6.97 -15.35
N LEU A 12 -9.92 -6.87 -14.02
CA LEU A 12 -10.21 -7.99 -13.12
C LEU A 12 -11.68 -8.45 -13.19
N ASP A 13 -12.63 -7.52 -13.35
CA ASP A 13 -14.06 -7.82 -13.49
C ASP A 13 -14.38 -8.61 -14.77
N ALA A 14 -13.54 -8.50 -15.79
CA ALA A 14 -13.68 -9.25 -17.04
C ALA A 14 -13.09 -10.67 -16.97
N LEU A 15 -12.41 -11.02 -15.88
CA LEU A 15 -11.82 -12.34 -15.66
C LEU A 15 -12.75 -13.22 -14.82
N PRO A 16 -12.69 -14.55 -14.99
CA PRO A 16 -13.44 -15.46 -14.13
C PRO A 16 -12.97 -15.34 -12.66
N PRO A 17 -13.86 -15.55 -11.68
CA PRO A 17 -13.48 -15.59 -10.27
C PRO A 17 -12.38 -16.62 -10.01
N VAL A 18 -11.39 -16.27 -9.19
CA VAL A 18 -10.30 -17.16 -8.81
C VAL A 18 -10.66 -17.83 -7.47
N PRO A 19 -10.81 -19.17 -7.41
CA PRO A 19 -11.09 -19.88 -6.17
C PRO A 19 -9.99 -19.63 -5.13
N GLY A 20 -10.39 -19.32 -3.89
CA GLY A 20 -9.45 -19.04 -2.80
C GLY A 20 -8.78 -17.66 -2.86
N ALA A 21 -9.21 -16.77 -3.76
CA ALA A 21 -8.75 -15.39 -3.76
C ALA A 21 -9.06 -14.69 -2.42
N ALA A 22 -8.10 -13.91 -1.94
CA ALA A 22 -8.28 -13.09 -0.75
C ALA A 22 -9.33 -12.00 -0.97
N GLU A 23 -9.95 -11.52 0.13
CA GLU A 23 -10.75 -10.31 0.08
C GLU A 23 -9.86 -9.12 -0.32
N ARG A 24 -10.26 -8.41 -1.36
CA ARG A 24 -9.54 -7.23 -1.85
C ARG A 24 -10.33 -5.96 -1.54
N ARG A 25 -9.85 -5.18 -0.57
CA ARG A 25 -10.32 -3.82 -0.30
C ARG A 25 -9.42 -2.80 -0.99
N VAL A 26 -10.02 -1.85 -1.68
CA VAL A 26 -9.28 -0.87 -2.50
C VAL A 26 -9.30 0.48 -1.80
N LEU A 27 -8.11 1.02 -1.53
CA LEU A 27 -7.95 2.39 -1.06
C LEU A 27 -7.46 3.28 -2.21
N ALA A 28 -8.27 4.28 -2.57
CA ALA A 28 -7.86 5.30 -3.53
C ALA A 28 -7.29 6.51 -2.76
N ALA A 29 -5.98 6.53 -2.61
CA ALA A 29 -5.25 7.61 -1.95
C ALA A 29 -3.93 7.89 -2.69
N ASP A 30 -3.45 9.13 -2.61
CA ASP A 30 -2.05 9.44 -2.88
C ASP A 30 -1.25 9.12 -1.63
N VAL A 31 -0.25 8.25 -1.74
CA VAL A 31 0.57 7.82 -0.61
C VAL A 31 1.47 8.93 -0.04
N ARG A 32 1.54 10.09 -0.71
CA ARG A 32 2.25 11.28 -0.24
C ARG A 32 1.40 12.17 0.67
N GLU A 33 0.09 11.94 0.71
CA GLU A 33 -0.88 12.69 1.51
C GLU A 33 -1.32 11.85 2.74
N ASP A 34 -2.42 12.23 3.42
CA ASP A 34 -2.97 11.41 4.51
C ASP A 34 -3.72 10.19 3.95
N TRP A 35 -2.97 9.10 3.75
CA TRP A 35 -3.51 7.81 3.34
C TRP A 35 -3.90 6.92 4.53
N ALA A 36 -3.35 7.18 5.72
CA ALA A 36 -3.53 6.31 6.88
C ALA A 36 -4.89 6.48 7.56
N GLY A 37 -5.44 7.69 7.59
CA GLY A 37 -6.82 7.93 8.04
C GLY A 37 -7.81 7.09 7.22
N PRO A 38 -7.88 7.29 5.89
CA PRO A 38 -8.72 6.51 4.98
C PRO A 38 -8.49 4.99 5.05
N LEU A 39 -7.24 4.55 5.30
CA LEU A 39 -6.94 3.13 5.47
C LEU A 39 -7.66 2.52 6.69
N LYS A 40 -7.65 3.21 7.83
CA LYS A 40 -8.36 2.78 9.05
C LYS A 40 -9.87 2.79 8.84
N GLU A 41 -10.40 3.82 8.18
CA GLU A 41 -11.82 3.90 7.83
C GLU A 41 -12.27 2.76 6.90
N ALA A 42 -11.36 2.26 6.05
CA ALA A 42 -11.59 1.07 5.23
C ALA A 42 -11.51 -0.26 6.01
N GLY A 43 -11.36 -0.21 7.34
CA GLY A 43 -11.37 -1.37 8.24
C GLY A 43 -10.00 -2.03 8.44
N PHE A 44 -8.91 -1.31 8.18
CA PHE A 44 -7.58 -1.76 8.60
C PHE A 44 -7.45 -1.73 10.13
N ASP A 45 -6.97 -2.82 10.70
CA ASP A 45 -6.79 -2.99 12.14
C ASP A 45 -5.29 -3.00 12.49
N PRO A 46 -4.74 -1.90 13.06
CA PRO A 46 -3.32 -1.81 13.40
C PRO A 46 -2.90 -2.72 14.55
N SER A 47 -3.85 -3.35 15.27
CA SER A 47 -3.54 -4.33 16.31
C SER A 47 -3.16 -5.70 15.74
N GLN A 48 -3.44 -5.94 14.45
CA GLN A 48 -3.11 -7.18 13.75
C GLN A 48 -1.78 -7.07 13.00
N ARG A 49 -1.08 -8.21 12.92
CA ARG A 49 0.20 -8.32 12.20
C ARG A 49 -0.03 -8.05 10.71
N THR A 50 0.71 -7.09 10.17
CA THR A 50 0.56 -6.66 8.77
C THR A 50 1.82 -6.96 7.97
N ALA A 51 1.65 -7.47 6.75
CA ALA A 51 2.70 -7.55 5.76
C ALA A 51 2.52 -6.42 4.75
N TRP A 52 3.42 -5.44 4.78
CA TRP A 52 3.45 -4.30 3.88
C TRP A 52 4.36 -4.58 2.69
N LEU A 53 3.96 -4.11 1.50
CA LEU A 53 4.75 -4.18 0.28
C LEU A 53 4.82 -2.80 -0.38
N ALA A 54 6.05 -2.31 -0.58
CA ALA A 54 6.36 -1.08 -1.31
C ALA A 54 7.32 -1.40 -2.47
N GLU A 55 6.74 -1.94 -3.55
CA GLU A 55 7.46 -2.34 -4.77
C GLU A 55 7.48 -1.17 -5.78
N GLY A 56 8.64 -0.85 -6.34
CA GLY A 56 8.79 0.21 -7.35
C GLY A 56 8.32 1.59 -6.88
N LEU A 57 8.39 1.89 -5.58
CA LEU A 57 7.79 3.10 -4.99
C LEU A 57 8.82 4.15 -4.57
N PHE A 58 9.66 3.84 -3.57
CA PHE A 58 10.49 4.85 -2.88
C PHE A 58 11.49 5.56 -3.82
N LEU A 59 11.92 4.89 -4.88
CA LEU A 59 12.83 5.43 -5.90
C LEU A 59 12.27 6.68 -6.63
N TYR A 60 10.97 6.90 -6.58
CA TYR A 60 10.28 7.99 -7.26
C TYR A 60 9.77 9.08 -6.32
N LEU A 61 10.02 8.94 -5.02
CA LEU A 61 9.52 9.86 -4.00
C LEU A 61 10.61 10.83 -3.54
N PRO A 62 10.25 12.09 -3.22
CA PRO A 62 11.12 12.95 -2.44
C PRO A 62 11.40 12.32 -1.08
N ALA A 63 12.61 12.53 -0.55
CA ALA A 63 13.04 11.95 0.74
C ALA A 63 12.07 12.24 1.91
N ALA A 64 11.43 13.41 1.92
CA ALA A 64 10.44 13.76 2.94
C ALA A 64 9.17 12.88 2.88
N ALA A 65 8.72 12.53 1.66
CA ALA A 65 7.57 11.66 1.48
C ALA A 65 7.91 10.21 1.85
N GLU A 66 9.11 9.74 1.48
CA GLU A 66 9.62 8.43 1.93
C GLU A 66 9.66 8.33 3.46
N ALA A 67 10.27 9.31 4.13
CA ALA A 67 10.37 9.33 5.59
C ALA A 67 8.99 9.36 6.28
N GLN A 68 8.03 10.11 5.71
CA GLN A 68 6.66 10.15 6.23
C GLN A 68 5.97 8.79 6.08
N ILE A 69 6.04 8.18 4.90
CA ILE A 69 5.44 6.85 4.66
C ILE A 69 6.02 5.80 5.61
N LEU A 70 7.35 5.79 5.80
CA LEU A 70 7.99 4.85 6.74
C LEU A 70 7.57 5.10 8.19
N THR A 71 7.36 6.36 8.58
CA THR A 71 6.83 6.74 9.90
C THR A 71 5.42 6.19 10.08
N ASP A 72 4.54 6.41 9.10
CA ASP A 72 3.15 5.92 9.15
C ASP A 72 3.12 4.39 9.24
N LEU A 73 3.87 3.70 8.37
CA LEU A 73 3.97 2.24 8.39
C LEU A 73 4.44 1.71 9.75
N HIS A 74 5.41 2.38 10.38
CA HIS A 74 5.86 2.04 11.73
C HIS A 74 4.76 2.23 12.77
N THR A 75 4.08 3.38 12.77
CA THR A 75 2.98 3.69 13.68
C THR A 75 1.82 2.70 13.58
N TYR A 76 1.54 2.19 12.39
CA TYR A 76 0.42 1.28 12.13
C TYR A 76 0.81 -0.20 12.07
N SER A 77 2.00 -0.55 12.57
CA SER A 77 2.48 -1.93 12.64
C SER A 77 2.59 -2.42 14.08
N THR A 78 1.89 -3.51 14.40
CA THR A 78 2.12 -4.25 15.65
C THR A 78 3.37 -5.15 15.56
N ALA A 79 3.81 -5.67 16.70
CA ALA A 79 4.94 -6.59 16.78
C ALA A 79 4.75 -7.82 15.87
N GLY A 80 5.77 -8.15 15.09
CA GLY A 80 5.74 -9.26 14.12
C GLY A 80 5.15 -8.90 12.75
N SER A 81 4.84 -7.63 12.50
CA SER A 81 4.59 -7.11 11.15
C SER A 81 5.89 -7.08 10.33
N SER A 82 5.76 -7.02 9.00
CA SER A 82 6.89 -7.00 8.07
C SER A 82 6.70 -5.93 6.98
N LEU A 83 7.80 -5.42 6.45
CA LEU A 83 7.84 -4.56 5.27
C LEU A 83 8.83 -5.14 4.27
N ALA A 84 8.37 -5.38 3.05
CA ALA A 84 9.21 -5.67 1.89
C ALA A 84 9.22 -4.45 0.96
N TYR A 85 10.42 -4.04 0.54
CA TYR A 85 10.61 -2.87 -0.32
C TYR A 85 11.89 -3.00 -1.15
N GLU A 86 11.98 -2.20 -2.20
CA GLU A 86 13.15 -2.15 -3.08
C GLU A 86 14.09 -1.02 -2.67
N ILE A 87 15.40 -1.27 -2.84
CA ILE A 87 16.45 -0.27 -2.70
C ILE A 87 17.27 -0.22 -3.99
N LYS A 88 17.60 0.99 -4.47
CA LYS A 88 18.57 1.16 -5.56
C LYS A 88 19.90 1.59 -4.93
N LEU A 89 20.88 0.70 -4.98
CA LEU A 89 22.20 0.89 -4.36
C LEU A 89 23.17 1.72 -5.22
N GLY A 90 22.68 2.51 -6.20
CA GLY A 90 23.52 3.27 -7.13
C GLY A 90 22.82 4.51 -7.73
N LEU A 91 23.63 5.53 -8.03
CA LEU A 91 23.25 6.72 -8.79
C LEU A 91 23.40 6.41 -10.29
N GLU A 92 22.29 6.22 -10.98
CA GLU A 92 22.23 6.44 -12.44
C GLU A 92 21.47 7.74 -12.68
#